data_AF-A0A8C8LQZ2-F1
#
_entry.id   AF-A0A8C8LQZ2-F1
#
_cell.length_a   1.000
_cell.length_b   1.000
_cell.length_c   1.000
_cell.angle_alpha   90.00
_cell.angle_beta   90.00
_cell.angle_gamma   90.00
#
_symmetry.space_group_name_H-M   'P 1'
#
loop_
_entity.id
_entity.type
_entity.pdbx_description
1 polymer ?
#
loop_
_entity_poly.entity_id
_entity_poly.type
_entity_poly.pdbx_seq_one_letter_code
_entity_poly.pdbx_strand_id
1 'polypeptide(L)'
;MDKNRASKQAGHKQANNGSGLHLTHNSSVLFMDMLLQQTITPGSTPISQNQEVVSSGHAITNTGQLRSGKTFVRVALTGLEIWSDQDKIQVDKSPSDTLNRFLEWRTRELLPRLRHDNAQLIMGESFDGTTVGMASQSSMCSKDRSGGVNVDHLVSVLGVASTIAHELGHNLGMNHDTADRRCQCQNEPRLGGCIMEPSTGFMPGQLFSSCSARDLSLSLLHGGGMCLFNVPQPEKLLGGPRCGNLYVEKGEECDCGLLDECNDPCCNATTCKLVPGAQCSSDGICCDNCKLRTGGWMCRQPLGECDLPEHCTGASPYCPPNVFLQNGEPCEEGSSYCYSGVCASFNTQCQMLWGPNSTRAPSVCFSSVNKQGNKYGNCGQMPNGTYIPCPSKDVHCGRLQCQGGNDRPLLGTSAEILTTKVKFNYSDFVCRGTYFHLGDDVSDPAMVAQGTACGFGKACWNQRCQDVSLFGVDDCQSKCNGHGVCNSNKNCHCDVGWAPPDCRSTGHGGSVDSGPARAPRGTSPFLC
;
A
#
# COMPACT_ATOMS: atom_id res chain seq x y z
N MET A 1 -20.66 -57.14 34.55
CA MET A 1 -21.66 -56.25 35.18
C MET A 1 -20.89 -55.01 35.63
N ASP A 2 -20.79 -53.98 34.78
CA ASP A 2 -21.61 -52.74 34.84
C ASP A 2 -21.60 -52.12 36.27
N LYS A 3 -21.24 -50.86 36.55
CA LYS A 3 -21.05 -49.65 35.75
C LYS A 3 -20.50 -48.52 36.64
N ASN A 4 -19.81 -47.53 36.03
CA ASN A 4 -19.64 -46.10 36.40
C ASN A 4 -18.92 -45.74 37.73
N ARG A 5 -17.95 -44.82 37.79
CA ARG A 5 -17.94 -43.46 37.20
C ARG A 5 -16.48 -42.98 36.99
N ALA A 6 -16.20 -42.42 35.81
CA ALA A 6 -14.92 -41.84 35.42
C ALA A 6 -14.79 -40.37 35.85
N SER A 7 -13.61 -39.98 36.36
CA SER A 7 -13.13 -38.60 36.41
C SER A 7 -11.83 -38.52 35.60
N LYS A 8 -11.91 -37.99 34.38
CA LYS A 8 -10.75 -37.64 33.54
C LYS A 8 -10.30 -36.22 33.91
N GLN A 9 -9.08 -36.08 34.41
CA GLN A 9 -8.33 -34.83 34.37
C GLN A 9 -8.00 -34.52 32.91
N ALA A 10 -8.58 -33.44 32.36
CA ALA A 10 -8.18 -32.88 31.09
C ALA A 10 -7.09 -31.83 31.34
N GLY A 11 -5.86 -32.14 30.97
CA GLY A 11 -4.78 -31.14 30.88
C GLY A 11 -5.04 -30.21 29.70
N HIS A 12 -5.23 -28.93 29.99
CA HIS A 12 -5.19 -27.86 28.98
C HIS A 12 -3.79 -27.77 28.39
N LYS A 13 -3.58 -28.34 27.20
CA LYS A 13 -2.51 -27.88 26.30
C LYS A 13 -3.01 -26.60 25.63
N GLN A 14 -2.45 -25.46 26.03
CA GLN A 14 -2.52 -24.23 25.26
C GLN A 14 -1.92 -24.49 23.88
N ALA A 15 -2.78 -24.53 22.86
CA ALA A 15 -2.37 -24.45 21.47
C ALA A 15 -1.90 -23.02 21.21
N ASN A 16 -0.59 -22.85 21.09
CA ASN A 16 0.03 -21.61 20.66
C ASN A 16 -0.21 -21.47 19.14
N ASN A 17 -1.41 -21.01 18.75
CA ASN A 17 -1.72 -20.65 17.37
C ASN A 17 -1.11 -19.29 17.06
N GLY A 18 0.21 -19.27 16.84
CA GLY A 18 0.84 -18.21 16.08
C GLY A 18 0.62 -18.49 14.59
N SER A 19 -0.40 -17.89 14.00
CA SER A 19 -0.64 -17.90 12.56
C SER A 19 0.49 -17.11 11.87
N GLY A 20 1.63 -17.77 11.65
CA GLY A 20 2.68 -17.22 10.81
C GLY A 20 2.21 -17.23 9.36
N LEU A 21 2.06 -16.05 8.76
CA LEU A 21 1.86 -15.88 7.32
C LEU A 21 2.99 -16.63 6.58
N HIS A 22 2.66 -17.75 5.94
CA HIS A 22 3.56 -18.49 5.07
C HIS A 22 3.42 -17.95 3.64
N LEU A 23 4.13 -16.87 3.31
CA LEU A 23 4.33 -16.46 1.92
C LEU A 23 5.16 -17.56 1.23
N THR A 24 4.56 -18.34 0.34
CA THR A 24 5.27 -19.45 -0.33
C THR A 24 6.12 -18.96 -1.50
N HIS A 25 7.43 -19.22 -1.42
CA HIS A 25 8.46 -19.48 -2.44
C HIS A 25 8.55 -18.75 -3.81
N ASN A 26 7.66 -17.85 -4.21
CA ASN A 26 7.83 -17.11 -5.46
C ASN A 26 8.06 -15.61 -5.22
N SER A 27 9.14 -15.10 -5.82
CA SER A 27 9.38 -13.67 -5.99
C SER A 27 8.11 -13.01 -6.54
N SER A 28 7.48 -12.15 -5.75
CA SER A 28 6.29 -11.42 -6.18
C SER A 28 6.74 -10.08 -6.74
N VAL A 29 6.42 -9.83 -8.01
CA VAL A 29 6.59 -8.53 -8.65
C VAL A 29 5.32 -7.74 -8.43
N LEU A 30 5.45 -6.60 -7.76
CA LEU A 30 4.42 -5.59 -7.62
C LEU A 30 4.61 -4.55 -8.72
N PHE A 31 3.51 -4.01 -9.23
CA PHE A 31 3.49 -2.98 -10.24
C PHE A 31 2.78 -1.75 -9.70
N MET A 32 3.34 -0.58 -9.98
CA MET A 32 2.78 0.69 -9.55
C MET A 32 2.48 1.54 -10.76
N ASP A 33 1.20 1.78 -11.02
CA ASP A 33 0.75 2.74 -12.01
C ASP A 33 0.98 4.16 -11.48
N MET A 34 2.04 4.81 -11.94
CA MET A 34 2.39 6.17 -11.57
C MET A 34 1.97 7.17 -12.66
N LEU A 35 1.42 8.30 -12.23
CA LEU A 35 1.27 9.48 -13.08
C LEU A 35 2.25 10.58 -12.69
N LEU A 36 2.83 11.23 -13.69
CA LEU A 36 3.66 12.41 -13.49
C LEU A 36 2.91 13.67 -13.91
N GLN A 37 3.01 14.71 -13.09
CA GLN A 37 2.48 16.04 -13.37
C GLN A 37 3.62 17.04 -13.38
N GLN A 38 3.61 17.99 -14.32
CA GLN A 38 4.65 19.02 -14.42
C GLN A 38 4.04 20.42 -14.52
N THR A 39 4.54 21.36 -13.71
CA THR A 39 4.16 22.79 -13.74
C THR A 39 4.82 23.53 -14.91
N ILE A 40 4.37 24.75 -15.23
CA ILE A 40 4.81 25.52 -16.42
C ILE A 40 6.19 26.19 -16.28
N THR A 41 6.78 26.20 -15.08
CA THR A 41 7.83 27.16 -14.70
C THR A 41 8.98 27.35 -15.72
N PRO A 42 9.33 28.61 -16.09
CA PRO A 42 10.41 28.89 -17.03
C PRO A 42 11.77 28.45 -16.44
N GLY A 43 12.46 27.55 -17.15
CA GLY A 43 13.75 27.00 -16.70
C GLY A 43 13.68 25.55 -16.24
N SER A 44 12.48 25.01 -15.98
CA SER A 44 12.31 23.56 -15.91
C SER A 44 12.58 22.98 -17.30
N THR A 45 13.55 22.07 -17.40
CA THR A 45 13.67 21.27 -18.61
C THR A 45 12.36 20.51 -18.75
N PRO A 46 11.65 20.59 -19.89
CA PRO A 46 10.53 19.71 -20.10
C PRO A 46 11.05 18.30 -19.85
N ILE A 47 10.42 17.54 -18.96
CA ILE A 47 10.67 16.09 -18.82
C ILE A 47 9.98 15.41 -20.01
N SER A 48 10.02 16.07 -21.17
CA SER A 48 9.67 15.51 -22.45
C SER A 48 10.70 14.43 -22.70
N GLN A 49 10.25 13.19 -22.48
CA GLN A 49 10.84 11.95 -22.98
C GLN A 49 11.90 11.23 -22.15
N ASN A 50 12.30 11.71 -20.97
CA ASN A 50 13.27 10.95 -20.18
C ASN A 50 12.61 9.84 -19.35
N GLN A 51 12.38 8.74 -20.06
CA GLN A 51 12.18 7.37 -19.58
C GLN A 51 13.24 6.97 -18.53
N GLU A 52 14.34 7.71 -18.36
CA GLU A 52 15.33 7.57 -17.27
C GLU A 52 14.76 7.81 -15.86
N VAL A 53 13.75 8.67 -15.68
CA VAL A 53 13.04 8.81 -14.39
C VAL A 53 12.31 7.50 -14.04
N VAL A 54 11.74 6.86 -15.06
CA VAL A 54 11.12 5.51 -14.96
C VAL A 54 12.18 4.42 -14.83
N SER A 55 13.31 4.58 -15.53
CA SER A 55 14.42 3.64 -15.52
C SER A 55 15.19 3.65 -14.19
N SER A 56 15.16 4.76 -13.47
CA SER A 56 15.64 4.86 -12.08
C SER A 56 14.66 4.18 -11.11
N GLY A 57 13.40 3.99 -11.50
CA GLY A 57 12.43 3.12 -10.83
C GLY A 57 12.80 1.64 -10.91
N HIS A 58 13.61 1.22 -11.91
CA HIS A 58 14.26 -0.10 -11.89
C HIS A 58 15.24 -0.25 -10.72
N ALA A 59 15.53 0.79 -9.91
CA ALA A 59 16.33 0.70 -8.70
C ALA A 59 15.52 0.40 -7.41
N ILE A 60 14.18 0.28 -7.45
CA ILE A 60 13.40 -0.35 -6.36
C ILE A 60 13.49 -1.90 -6.45
N THR A 61 14.56 -2.44 -7.05
CA THR A 61 14.66 -3.87 -7.41
C THR A 61 15.56 -4.68 -6.49
N ASN A 62 15.91 -4.22 -5.29
CA ASN A 62 16.67 -5.10 -4.40
C ASN A 62 16.49 -4.83 -2.91
N THR A 63 15.25 -4.59 -2.46
CA THR A 63 15.02 -4.27 -1.06
C THR A 63 13.88 -5.07 -0.45
N GLY A 64 14.19 -6.31 -0.09
CA GLY A 64 13.41 -7.06 0.87
C GLY A 64 13.53 -8.55 0.68
N GLN A 65 14.28 -9.20 1.56
CA GLN A 65 14.14 -10.64 1.79
C GLN A 65 13.04 -10.81 2.84
N LEU A 66 11.79 -10.98 2.40
CA LEU A 66 10.84 -11.71 3.22
C LEU A 66 11.42 -13.12 3.39
N ARG A 67 11.12 -13.81 4.50
CA ARG A 67 11.68 -15.15 4.84
C ARG A 67 11.50 -16.23 3.74
N SER A 68 10.93 -15.89 2.58
CA SER A 68 10.60 -16.78 1.48
C SER A 68 10.81 -16.21 0.05
N GLY A 69 11.45 -15.04 -0.15
CA GLY A 69 11.75 -14.51 -1.50
C GLY A 69 12.17 -13.03 -1.57
N LYS A 70 12.70 -12.59 -2.72
CA LYS A 70 12.94 -11.16 -3.02
C LYS A 70 11.63 -10.50 -3.47
N THR A 71 11.29 -9.33 -2.93
CA THR A 71 10.12 -8.54 -3.37
C THR A 71 10.58 -7.39 -4.25
N PHE A 72 9.92 -7.21 -5.40
CA PHE A 72 10.27 -6.18 -6.38
C PHE A 72 9.06 -5.28 -6.60
N VAL A 73 9.24 -3.96 -6.56
CA VAL A 73 8.22 -3.00 -7.00
C VAL A 73 8.70 -2.40 -8.32
N ARG A 74 7.92 -2.59 -9.39
CA ARG A 74 8.16 -2.01 -10.71
C ARG A 74 7.29 -0.78 -10.88
N VAL A 75 7.93 0.36 -11.19
CA VAL A 75 7.24 1.62 -11.44
C VAL A 75 6.87 1.71 -12.91
N ALA A 76 5.58 1.75 -13.21
CA ALA A 76 5.04 1.89 -14.55
C ALA A 76 4.50 3.31 -14.74
N LEU A 77 5.07 4.07 -15.67
CA LEU A 77 4.56 5.38 -16.01
C LEU A 77 3.35 5.22 -16.95
N THR A 78 2.15 5.38 -16.40
CA THR A 78 0.89 5.17 -17.14
C THR A 78 0.25 6.45 -17.64
N GLY A 79 0.87 7.60 -17.37
CA GLY A 79 0.43 8.89 -17.88
C GLY A 79 1.30 10.05 -17.40
N LEU A 80 1.27 11.12 -18.20
CA LEU A 80 2.03 12.35 -18.00
C LEU A 80 1.10 13.50 -18.37
N GLU A 81 0.95 14.45 -17.46
CA GLU A 81 0.17 15.67 -17.70
C GLU A 81 1.03 16.90 -17.43
N ILE A 82 1.30 17.66 -18.48
CA ILE A 82 2.01 18.94 -18.38
C ILE A 82 0.95 20.02 -18.34
N TRP A 83 0.97 20.86 -17.32
CA TRP A 83 -0.01 21.94 -17.12
C TRP A 83 0.24 23.13 -18.05
N SER A 84 0.45 22.94 -19.35
CA SER A 84 0.98 23.95 -20.28
C SER A 84 0.23 25.29 -20.39
N ASP A 85 -1.01 25.36 -19.92
CA ASP A 85 -1.86 26.56 -19.94
C ASP A 85 -1.78 27.35 -18.62
N GLN A 86 -2.08 26.70 -17.50
CA GLN A 86 -1.93 27.25 -16.15
C GLN A 86 -1.78 26.12 -15.14
N ASP A 87 -1.04 26.38 -14.06
CA ASP A 87 -0.96 25.45 -12.94
C ASP A 87 -2.35 25.19 -12.36
N LYS A 88 -2.67 23.90 -12.09
CA LYS A 88 -4.00 23.50 -11.61
C LYS A 88 -4.17 23.65 -10.11
N ILE A 89 -3.07 23.94 -9.41
CA ILE A 89 -3.02 24.28 -8.00
C ILE A 89 -2.13 25.50 -7.82
N GLN A 90 -2.29 26.19 -6.70
CA GLN A 90 -1.30 27.16 -6.23
C GLN A 90 -0.07 26.39 -5.72
N VAL A 91 1.11 26.70 -6.27
CA VAL A 91 2.40 26.16 -5.81
C VAL A 91 3.00 27.16 -4.82
N ASP A 92 3.11 26.75 -3.55
CA ASP A 92 3.58 27.58 -2.45
C ASP A 92 5.04 27.22 -2.09
N LYS A 93 5.76 28.10 -1.38
CA LYS A 93 7.12 27.79 -0.87
C LYS A 93 7.12 26.75 0.25
N SER A 94 5.96 26.46 0.82
CA SER A 94 5.73 25.36 1.77
C SER A 94 5.57 24.03 1.02
N PRO A 95 6.44 23.03 1.27
CA PRO A 95 6.30 21.69 0.68
C PRO A 95 5.00 21.01 1.13
N SER A 96 4.61 21.24 2.38
CA SER A 96 3.36 20.75 2.95
C SER A 96 2.17 21.28 2.18
N ASP A 97 2.02 22.60 2.07
CA ASP A 97 0.80 23.20 1.52
C ASP A 97 0.62 22.78 0.05
N THR A 98 1.74 22.72 -0.68
CA THR A 98 1.76 22.28 -2.09
C THR A 98 1.37 20.82 -2.24
N LEU A 99 1.93 19.91 -1.43
CA LEU A 99 1.56 18.49 -1.45
C LEU A 99 0.07 18.29 -1.26
N ASN A 100 -0.55 19.10 -0.42
CA ASN A 100 -1.90 18.84 0.02
C ASN A 100 -2.97 19.43 -0.88
N ARG A 101 -2.69 20.58 -1.48
CA ARG A 101 -3.43 21.03 -2.66
C ARG A 101 -3.31 20.03 -3.80
N PHE A 102 -2.12 19.46 -4.03
CA PHE A 102 -1.91 18.46 -5.08
C PHE A 102 -2.71 17.18 -4.83
N LEU A 103 -2.71 16.64 -3.61
CA LEU A 103 -3.46 15.45 -3.25
C LEU A 103 -4.99 15.68 -3.26
N GLU A 104 -5.46 16.86 -2.85
CA GLU A 104 -6.86 17.27 -2.96
C GLU A 104 -7.28 17.33 -4.44
N TRP A 105 -6.48 17.99 -5.28
CA TRP A 105 -6.69 18.04 -6.73
C TRP A 105 -6.66 16.64 -7.35
N ARG A 106 -5.70 15.79 -6.97
CA ARG A 106 -5.63 14.40 -7.43
C ARG A 106 -6.94 13.67 -7.15
N THR A 107 -7.47 13.85 -5.94
CA THR A 107 -8.70 13.19 -5.48
C THR A 107 -9.94 13.66 -6.23
N ARG A 108 -10.06 14.97 -6.45
CA ARG A 108 -11.25 15.60 -7.04
C ARG A 108 -11.26 15.60 -8.56
N GLU A 109 -10.10 15.78 -9.18
CA GLU A 109 -9.96 16.03 -10.60
C GLU A 109 -9.27 14.88 -11.33
N LEU A 110 -8.12 14.38 -10.83
CA LEU A 110 -7.30 13.38 -11.56
C LEU A 110 -7.85 11.95 -11.49
N LEU A 111 -8.18 11.47 -10.30
CA LEU A 111 -8.67 10.11 -10.09
C LEU A 111 -9.99 9.79 -10.83
N PRO A 112 -10.97 10.72 -10.92
CA PRO A 112 -12.21 10.47 -11.68
C PRO A 112 -11.99 10.26 -13.18
N ARG A 113 -10.93 10.83 -13.75
CA ARG A 113 -10.64 10.78 -15.20
C ARG A 113 -9.58 9.75 -15.57
N LEU A 114 -8.63 9.45 -14.68
CA LEU A 114 -7.57 8.48 -14.93
C LEU A 114 -7.26 7.68 -13.66
N ARG A 115 -7.51 6.38 -13.69
CA ARG A 115 -7.16 5.46 -12.59
C ARG A 115 -5.65 5.24 -12.56
N HIS A 116 -5.05 5.34 -11.38
CA HIS A 116 -3.62 5.16 -11.13
C HIS A 116 -3.39 4.90 -9.62
N ASP A 117 -2.26 4.30 -9.28
CA ASP A 117 -1.91 3.93 -7.91
C ASP A 117 -1.30 5.10 -7.15
N ASN A 118 -0.44 5.88 -7.82
CA ASN A 118 0.30 7.00 -7.23
C ASN A 118 0.46 8.16 -8.23
N ALA A 119 0.51 9.40 -7.75
CA ALA A 119 0.81 10.56 -8.60
C ALA A 119 1.94 11.41 -7.99
N GLN A 120 2.84 11.91 -8.82
CA GLN A 120 3.97 12.75 -8.41
C GLN A 120 3.97 14.05 -9.19
N LEU A 121 3.95 15.18 -8.48
CA LEU A 121 4.09 16.50 -9.06
C LEU A 121 5.57 16.89 -9.11
N ILE A 122 6.01 17.41 -10.25
CA ILE A 122 7.36 17.93 -10.47
C ILE A 122 7.26 19.43 -10.75
N MET A 123 8.06 20.22 -10.05
CA MET A 123 7.97 21.68 -10.05
C MET A 123 9.37 22.28 -10.25
N GLY A 124 9.49 23.35 -11.02
CA GLY A 124 10.75 24.10 -11.12
C GLY A 124 10.98 25.12 -10.00
N GLU A 125 9.93 25.48 -9.26
CA GLU A 125 10.04 26.39 -8.11
C GLU A 125 10.63 25.66 -6.90
N SER A 126 11.61 26.29 -6.23
CA SER A 126 12.18 25.76 -4.99
C SER A 126 11.29 26.07 -3.77
N PHE A 127 11.30 25.16 -2.79
CA PHE A 127 10.73 25.37 -1.46
C PHE A 127 11.64 26.21 -0.55
N ASP A 128 11.08 26.71 0.55
CA ASP A 128 11.87 27.33 1.61
C ASP A 128 12.74 26.29 2.34
N GLY A 129 14.00 26.65 2.61
CA GLY A 129 14.95 25.76 3.28
C GLY A 129 15.67 24.83 2.30
N THR A 130 15.95 23.61 2.76
CA THR A 130 16.72 22.59 1.99
C THR A 130 15.85 21.45 1.48
N THR A 131 14.54 21.55 1.61
CA THR A 131 13.60 20.50 1.23
C THR A 131 13.45 20.47 -0.29
N VAL A 132 13.63 19.29 -0.89
CA VAL A 132 13.55 19.09 -2.34
C VAL A 132 12.37 18.21 -2.76
N GLY A 133 11.69 17.59 -1.80
CA GLY A 133 10.51 16.77 -2.04
C GLY A 133 9.72 16.56 -0.75
N MET A 134 8.47 16.11 -0.89
CA MET A 134 7.64 15.68 0.23
C MET A 134 6.54 14.73 -0.25
N ALA A 135 6.32 13.66 0.51
CA ALA A 135 5.26 12.69 0.29
C ALA A 135 4.58 12.26 1.59
N SER A 136 3.34 11.78 1.45
CA SER A 136 2.65 11.14 2.56
C SER A 136 3.29 9.79 2.91
N GLN A 137 3.50 9.54 4.19
CA GLN A 137 4.08 8.26 4.64
C GLN A 137 3.02 7.14 4.66
N SER A 138 3.42 5.93 4.24
CA SER A 138 2.58 4.71 4.24
C SER A 138 1.21 4.92 3.58
N SER A 139 1.19 5.65 2.47
CA SER A 139 -0.02 6.15 1.82
C SER A 139 -0.30 5.54 0.47
N MET A 140 0.55 4.64 0.00
CA MET A 140 0.37 3.94 -1.27
C MET A 140 -1.01 3.29 -1.33
N CYS A 141 -1.63 3.33 -2.52
CA CYS A 141 -3.01 2.90 -2.78
C CYS A 141 -4.12 3.76 -2.13
N SER A 142 -3.79 4.72 -1.27
CA SER A 142 -4.79 5.62 -0.70
C SER A 142 -5.35 6.56 -1.76
N LYS A 143 -6.69 6.65 -1.82
CA LYS A 143 -7.40 7.56 -2.72
C LYS A 143 -6.98 9.02 -2.54
N ASP A 144 -6.81 9.43 -1.30
CA ASP A 144 -6.57 10.80 -0.86
C ASP A 144 -5.09 11.13 -0.61
N ARG A 145 -4.19 10.12 -0.61
CA ARG A 145 -2.82 10.31 -0.06
C ARG A 145 -1.68 9.67 -0.84
N SER A 146 -1.99 8.86 -1.85
CA SER A 146 -0.95 8.19 -2.64
C SER A 146 -0.33 9.17 -3.65
N GLY A 147 0.68 9.91 -3.20
CA GLY A 147 1.44 10.82 -4.03
C GLY A 147 2.50 11.64 -3.29
N GLY A 148 3.21 12.47 -4.05
CA GLY A 148 4.29 13.32 -3.58
C GLY A 148 4.52 14.54 -4.48
N VAL A 149 5.32 15.49 -3.99
CA VAL A 149 5.76 16.69 -4.72
C VAL A 149 7.28 16.73 -4.74
N ASN A 150 7.86 17.15 -5.87
CA ASN A 150 9.29 17.04 -6.14
C ASN A 150 9.79 18.30 -6.86
N VAL A 151 10.92 18.85 -6.41
CA VAL A 151 11.57 20.00 -7.04
C VAL A 151 12.55 19.50 -8.11
N ASP A 152 12.56 20.14 -9.27
CA ASP A 152 13.58 19.97 -10.30
C ASP A 152 14.85 20.75 -9.92
N HIS A 153 15.65 20.20 -8.98
CA HIS A 153 16.72 20.94 -8.29
C HIS A 153 18.14 20.72 -8.83
N LEU A 154 18.34 19.79 -9.77
CA LEU A 154 19.65 19.46 -10.33
C LEU A 154 19.62 19.49 -11.85
N VAL A 155 20.74 19.86 -12.46
CA VAL A 155 20.92 19.80 -13.93
C VAL A 155 20.81 18.36 -14.44
N SER A 156 21.10 17.37 -13.59
CA SER A 156 20.97 15.96 -13.93
C SER A 156 19.59 15.42 -13.55
N VAL A 157 18.97 14.74 -14.51
CA VAL A 157 17.70 14.00 -14.37
C VAL A 157 17.77 13.00 -13.21
N LEU A 158 18.96 12.46 -12.91
CA LEU A 158 19.18 11.52 -11.81
C LEU A 158 18.84 12.13 -10.44
N GLY A 159 18.98 13.45 -10.28
CA GLY A 159 18.64 14.15 -9.05
C GLY A 159 17.14 14.12 -8.75
N VAL A 160 16.33 14.49 -9.73
CA VAL A 160 14.87 14.46 -9.64
C VAL A 160 14.36 13.02 -9.53
N ALA A 161 14.95 12.11 -10.30
CA ALA A 161 14.58 10.69 -10.23
C ALA A 161 14.84 10.08 -8.84
N SER A 162 15.98 10.39 -8.22
CA SER A 162 16.27 9.98 -6.84
C SER A 162 15.31 10.61 -5.83
N THR A 163 14.87 11.85 -6.06
CA THR A 163 13.89 12.52 -5.20
C THR A 163 12.53 11.83 -5.30
N ILE A 164 12.06 11.55 -6.52
CA ILE A 164 10.82 10.80 -6.75
C ILE A 164 10.91 9.40 -6.11
N ALA A 165 12.04 8.71 -6.23
CA ALA A 165 12.26 7.42 -5.59
C ALA A 165 12.20 7.50 -4.05
N HIS A 166 12.75 8.57 -3.47
CA HIS A 166 12.66 8.85 -2.02
C HIS A 166 11.20 9.06 -1.58
N GLU A 167 10.46 9.90 -2.30
CA GLU A 167 9.06 10.20 -1.99
C GLU A 167 8.14 8.99 -2.18
N LEU A 168 8.37 8.17 -3.21
CA LEU A 168 7.72 6.88 -3.38
C LEU A 168 8.07 5.91 -2.25
N GLY A 169 9.33 5.93 -1.78
CA GLY A 169 9.76 5.19 -0.60
C GLY A 169 8.91 5.55 0.63
N HIS A 170 8.66 6.83 0.87
CA HIS A 170 7.75 7.28 1.91
C HIS A 170 6.32 6.77 1.70
N ASN A 171 5.75 6.89 0.50
CA ASN A 171 4.42 6.36 0.20
C ASN A 171 4.34 4.85 0.49
N LEU A 172 5.42 4.10 0.22
CA LEU A 172 5.57 2.67 0.50
C LEU A 172 5.89 2.35 1.97
N GLY A 173 6.02 3.35 2.84
CA GLY A 173 6.22 3.19 4.28
C GLY A 173 7.67 3.14 4.74
N MET A 174 8.63 3.48 3.86
CA MET A 174 10.03 3.59 4.22
C MET A 174 10.30 4.87 5.02
N ASN A 175 11.13 4.77 6.05
CA ASN A 175 11.65 5.90 6.81
C ASN A 175 13.05 6.27 6.37
N HIS A 176 13.53 7.43 6.85
CA HIS A 176 14.90 7.84 6.62
C HIS A 176 15.94 6.89 7.25
N ASP A 177 17.08 6.79 6.59
CA ASP A 177 18.28 6.09 7.05
C ASP A 177 19.08 6.98 8.02
N THR A 178 18.66 7.02 9.29
CA THR A 178 19.36 7.81 10.31
C THR A 178 20.48 7.03 11.00
N ALA A 179 21.45 7.76 11.57
CA ALA A 179 22.60 7.16 12.25
C ALA A 179 22.22 6.21 13.41
N ASP A 180 21.11 6.48 14.11
CA ASP A 180 20.60 5.64 15.19
C ASP A 180 20.00 4.31 14.69
N ARG A 181 19.51 4.26 13.45
CA ARG A 181 18.97 3.03 12.84
C ARG A 181 20.05 2.07 12.34
N ARG A 182 21.30 2.53 12.20
CA ARG A 182 22.46 1.72 11.78
C ARG A 182 22.21 0.93 10.49
N CYS A 183 21.65 1.61 9.49
CA CYS A 183 21.29 1.03 8.21
C CYS A 183 22.53 0.67 7.39
N GLN A 184 22.46 -0.44 6.63
CA GLN A 184 23.55 -0.85 5.74
C GLN A 184 23.23 -0.36 4.33
N CYS A 185 24.13 0.45 3.78
CA CYS A 185 24.05 0.94 2.40
C CYS A 185 25.21 0.34 1.60
N GLN A 186 24.90 -0.51 0.61
CA GLN A 186 25.91 -1.17 -0.23
C GLN A 186 26.35 -0.28 -1.40
N ASN A 187 26.68 0.98 -1.14
CA ASN A 187 27.21 1.86 -2.18
C ASN A 187 28.74 1.86 -2.18
N GLU A 188 29.33 1.93 -3.38
CA GLU A 188 30.71 2.41 -3.51
C GLU A 188 30.77 3.83 -2.90
N PRO A 189 31.78 4.18 -2.08
CA PRO A 189 31.88 5.49 -1.43
C PRO A 189 31.84 6.70 -2.39
N ARG A 190 32.02 6.45 -3.70
CA ARG A 190 31.99 7.45 -4.78
C ARG A 190 30.61 7.68 -5.39
N LEU A 191 29.63 6.81 -5.15
CA LEU A 191 28.29 6.82 -5.78
C LEU A 191 27.22 7.56 -4.96
N GLY A 192 27.59 8.23 -3.86
CA GLY A 192 26.65 8.93 -2.98
C GLY A 192 26.05 8.03 -1.89
N GLY A 193 25.10 8.58 -1.13
CA GLY A 193 24.39 7.89 -0.05
C GLY A 193 23.26 6.98 -0.54
N CYS A 194 22.48 6.42 0.38
CA CYS A 194 21.27 5.66 0.05
C CYS A 194 20.09 6.60 -0.27
N ILE A 195 19.11 6.11 -1.04
CA ILE A 195 17.93 6.90 -1.46
C ILE A 195 17.21 7.51 -0.26
N MET A 196 17.06 6.79 0.85
CA MET A 196 16.34 7.25 2.04
C MET A 196 17.22 8.04 3.04
N GLU A 197 18.41 8.49 2.66
CA GLU A 197 19.18 9.42 3.51
C GLU A 197 18.37 10.72 3.73
N PRO A 198 18.34 11.31 4.95
CA PRO A 198 17.57 12.53 5.23
C PRO A 198 18.02 13.77 4.46
N SER A 199 19.19 13.73 3.84
CA SER A 199 19.77 14.88 3.15
C SER A 199 20.47 14.42 1.89
N THR A 200 20.16 15.08 0.77
CA THR A 200 20.76 14.80 -0.52
C THR A 200 22.18 15.38 -0.57
N GLY A 201 23.16 14.52 -0.85
CA GLY A 201 24.53 14.94 -1.18
C GLY A 201 24.64 15.47 -2.61
N PHE A 202 25.86 15.88 -3.01
CA PHE A 202 26.14 16.30 -4.39
C PHE A 202 25.80 15.22 -5.43
N MET A 203 26.04 13.95 -5.08
CA MET A 203 25.60 12.79 -5.86
C MET A 203 24.32 12.22 -5.25
N PRO A 204 23.22 12.10 -6.02
CA PRO A 204 21.98 11.51 -5.54
C PRO A 204 22.17 10.02 -5.24
N GLY A 205 21.41 9.52 -4.27
CA GLY A 205 21.42 8.11 -3.91
C GLY A 205 20.74 7.26 -4.98
N GLN A 206 21.29 6.07 -5.25
CA GLN A 206 20.79 5.19 -6.30
C GLN A 206 20.31 3.83 -5.78
N LEU A 207 20.61 3.50 -4.52
CA LEU A 207 20.22 2.24 -3.89
C LEU A 207 19.47 2.52 -2.58
N PHE A 208 18.53 1.66 -2.25
CA PHE A 208 17.87 1.63 -0.95
C PHE A 208 18.70 0.83 0.07
N SER A 209 18.57 1.16 1.36
CA SER A 209 19.32 0.50 2.42
C SER A 209 18.64 -0.80 2.90
N SER A 210 19.34 -1.53 3.76
CA SER A 210 18.75 -2.67 4.49
C SER A 210 17.57 -2.29 5.39
N CYS A 211 17.52 -1.04 5.87
CA CYS A 211 16.39 -0.53 6.65
C CYS A 211 15.17 -0.29 5.76
N SER A 212 15.35 0.34 4.61
CA SER A 212 14.27 0.59 3.65
C SER A 212 13.62 -0.72 3.20
N ALA A 213 14.42 -1.77 2.96
CA ALA A 213 13.95 -3.11 2.64
C ALA A 213 13.04 -3.72 3.72
N ARG A 214 13.42 -3.53 4.98
CA ARG A 214 12.64 -4.01 6.13
C ARG A 214 11.34 -3.23 6.27
N ASP A 215 11.40 -1.92 6.12
CA ASP A 215 10.23 -1.04 6.23
C ASP A 215 9.20 -1.35 5.13
N LEU A 216 9.64 -1.53 3.88
CA LEU A 216 8.77 -1.97 2.78
C LEU A 216 8.10 -3.31 3.09
N SER A 217 8.88 -4.29 3.57
CA SER A 217 8.34 -5.61 3.91
C SER A 217 7.25 -5.51 4.99
N LEU A 218 7.45 -4.68 6.01
CA LEU A 218 6.46 -4.45 7.06
C LEU A 218 5.21 -3.73 6.53
N SER A 219 5.39 -2.72 5.69
CA SER A 219 4.30 -1.99 5.05
C SER A 219 3.42 -2.91 4.22
N LEU A 220 4.02 -3.75 3.36
CA LEU A 220 3.29 -4.73 2.54
C LEU A 220 2.55 -5.77 3.38
N LEU A 221 3.17 -6.25 4.47
CA LEU A 221 2.53 -7.18 5.40
C LEU A 221 1.29 -6.59 6.10
N HIS A 222 1.26 -5.27 6.26
CA HIS A 222 0.13 -4.55 6.85
C HIS A 222 -0.83 -3.97 5.79
N GLY A 223 -0.72 -4.40 4.53
CA GLY A 223 -1.62 -4.02 3.44
C GLY A 223 -1.29 -2.69 2.75
N GLY A 224 -0.09 -2.14 2.93
CA GLY A 224 0.35 -0.91 2.26
C GLY A 224 0.49 -1.01 0.73
N GLY A 225 0.27 -2.17 0.12
CA GLY A 225 0.46 -2.41 -1.31
C GLY A 225 -0.74 -3.05 -2.03
N MET A 226 -1.95 -2.95 -1.49
CA MET A 226 -3.12 -3.69 -2.02
C MET A 226 -3.45 -3.40 -3.50
N CYS A 227 -3.14 -2.22 -4.01
CA CYS A 227 -3.31 -1.85 -5.41
C CYS A 227 -2.16 -2.33 -6.32
N LEU A 228 -1.01 -2.74 -5.77
CA LEU A 228 0.21 -2.95 -6.55
C LEU A 228 0.30 -4.34 -7.21
N PHE A 229 -0.80 -5.11 -7.20
CA PHE A 229 -0.81 -6.47 -7.76
C PHE A 229 -1.32 -6.51 -9.20
N ASN A 230 -1.81 -5.39 -9.75
CA ASN A 230 -2.26 -5.33 -11.13
C ASN A 230 -1.12 -5.04 -12.10
N VAL A 231 -0.95 -5.90 -13.11
CA VAL A 231 -0.04 -5.63 -14.22
C VAL A 231 -0.59 -4.46 -15.05
N PRO A 232 0.21 -3.42 -15.34
CA PRO A 232 -0.18 -2.30 -16.17
C PRO A 232 -0.60 -2.77 -17.56
N GLN A 233 -1.62 -2.13 -18.13
CA GLN A 233 -2.02 -2.46 -19.50
C GLN A 233 -0.99 -1.95 -20.50
N PRO A 234 -0.58 -2.75 -21.50
CA PRO A 234 0.42 -2.37 -22.49
C PRO A 234 0.11 -1.04 -23.20
N GLU A 235 -1.17 -0.75 -23.44
CA GLU A 235 -1.62 0.46 -24.14
C GLU A 235 -1.50 1.74 -23.30
N LYS A 236 -1.33 1.61 -21.98
CA LYS A 236 -1.22 2.73 -21.05
C LYS A 236 0.22 3.14 -20.78
N LEU A 237 1.20 2.31 -21.12
CA LEU A 237 2.61 2.60 -20.86
C LEU A 237 3.11 3.72 -21.78
N LEU A 238 3.75 4.73 -21.18
CA LEU A 238 4.37 5.83 -21.92
C LEU A 238 5.82 5.50 -22.32
N GLY A 239 6.25 6.01 -23.48
CA GLY A 239 7.60 5.84 -24.01
C GLY A 239 7.70 4.88 -25.20
N GLY A 240 6.61 4.17 -25.51
CA GLY A 240 6.53 3.25 -26.64
C GLY A 240 7.25 1.91 -26.41
N PRO A 241 6.94 0.88 -27.22
CA PRO A 241 7.44 -0.48 -26.99
C PRO A 241 8.96 -0.57 -27.02
N ARG A 242 9.57 -1.10 -25.96
CA ARG A 242 11.02 -1.29 -25.84
C ARG A 242 11.34 -2.64 -25.21
N CYS A 243 11.71 -3.57 -26.08
CA CYS A 243 12.18 -4.88 -25.66
C CYS A 243 13.35 -4.82 -24.68
N GLY A 244 13.22 -5.55 -23.58
CA GLY A 244 14.19 -5.69 -22.50
C GLY A 244 13.99 -4.73 -21.33
N ASN A 245 12.83 -4.10 -21.23
CA ASN A 245 12.50 -3.15 -20.15
C ASN A 245 11.65 -3.78 -19.02
N LEU A 246 11.37 -5.09 -19.10
CA LEU A 246 10.56 -5.90 -18.18
C LEU A 246 9.04 -5.63 -18.23
N TYR A 247 8.55 -4.94 -19.25
CA TYR A 247 7.13 -4.72 -19.52
C TYR A 247 6.77 -5.34 -20.86
N VAL A 248 5.73 -6.18 -20.87
CA VAL A 248 5.19 -6.66 -22.14
C VAL A 248 4.39 -5.54 -22.78
N GLU A 249 4.95 -4.92 -23.81
CA GLU A 249 4.33 -3.79 -24.51
C GLU A 249 3.68 -4.20 -25.83
N LYS A 250 3.01 -3.26 -26.50
CA LYS A 250 2.33 -3.54 -27.77
C LYS A 250 3.32 -4.05 -28.82
N GLY A 251 3.13 -5.30 -29.25
CA GLY A 251 3.97 -5.96 -30.26
C GLY A 251 4.91 -7.02 -29.67
N GLU A 252 5.04 -7.06 -28.35
CA GLU A 252 5.83 -8.04 -27.61
C GLU A 252 4.92 -9.17 -27.10
N GLU A 253 5.51 -10.36 -26.89
CA GLU A 253 4.80 -11.52 -26.32
C GLU A 253 5.36 -11.91 -24.94
N CYS A 254 6.57 -11.44 -24.64
CA CYS A 254 7.26 -11.61 -23.37
C CYS A 254 8.37 -10.55 -23.27
N ASP A 255 8.76 -10.20 -22.04
CA ASP A 255 9.93 -9.38 -21.77
C ASP A 255 10.57 -9.87 -20.46
N CYS A 256 11.79 -10.38 -20.56
CA CYS A 256 12.57 -10.91 -19.44
C CYS A 256 13.78 -10.02 -19.08
N GLY A 257 13.80 -8.79 -19.57
CA GLY A 257 14.86 -7.82 -19.32
C GLY A 257 15.97 -7.86 -20.38
N LEU A 258 17.11 -7.27 -20.04
CA LEU A 258 18.27 -7.19 -20.92
C LEU A 258 18.85 -8.58 -21.22
N LEU A 259 19.54 -8.71 -22.36
CA LEU A 259 20.11 -9.98 -22.83
C LEU A 259 20.98 -10.68 -21.77
N ASP A 260 21.79 -9.92 -21.03
CA ASP A 260 22.70 -10.46 -20.02
C ASP A 260 22.00 -10.81 -18.69
N GLU A 261 20.77 -10.33 -18.49
CA GLU A 261 19.97 -10.53 -17.27
C GLU A 261 18.86 -11.57 -17.45
N CYS A 262 18.39 -11.75 -18.68
CA CYS A 262 17.30 -12.67 -19.00
C CYS A 262 17.73 -14.13 -18.83
N ASN A 263 17.10 -14.81 -17.87
CA ASN A 263 17.25 -16.23 -17.63
C ASN A 263 16.00 -17.04 -17.98
N ASP A 264 15.04 -16.44 -18.68
CA ASP A 264 13.76 -17.07 -19.03
C ASP A 264 13.90 -17.98 -20.28
N PRO A 265 13.79 -19.31 -20.14
CA PRO A 265 13.88 -20.22 -21.28
C PRO A 265 12.70 -20.09 -22.25
N CYS A 266 11.61 -19.43 -21.85
CA CYS A 266 10.40 -19.27 -22.64
C CYS A 266 10.40 -18.00 -23.50
N CYS A 267 11.34 -17.08 -23.25
CA CYS A 267 11.38 -15.78 -23.91
C CYS A 267 12.70 -15.56 -24.66
N ASN A 268 12.61 -15.07 -25.88
CA ASN A 268 13.78 -14.59 -26.61
C ASN A 268 14.05 -13.13 -26.24
N ALA A 269 15.06 -12.89 -25.40
CA ALA A 269 15.44 -11.56 -24.90
C ALA A 269 15.80 -10.55 -26.00
N THR A 270 16.22 -11.00 -27.19
CA THR A 270 16.57 -10.09 -28.30
C THR A 270 15.33 -9.62 -29.07
N THR A 271 14.28 -10.44 -29.12
CA THR A 271 13.10 -10.17 -29.95
C THR A 271 11.83 -9.90 -29.15
N CYS A 272 11.84 -10.15 -27.83
CA CYS A 272 10.67 -10.11 -26.96
C CYS A 272 9.50 -10.95 -27.49
N LYS A 273 9.86 -12.12 -28.02
CA LYS A 273 8.95 -13.13 -28.56
C LYS A 273 9.06 -14.42 -27.79
N LEU A 274 7.93 -15.10 -27.65
CA LEU A 274 7.91 -16.42 -27.06
C LEU A 274 8.68 -17.40 -27.95
N VAL A 275 9.42 -18.30 -27.32
CA VAL A 275 10.07 -19.39 -28.05
C VAL A 275 9.01 -20.34 -28.64
N PRO A 276 9.31 -21.06 -29.74
CA PRO A 276 8.36 -22.00 -30.34
C PRO A 276 7.78 -23.00 -29.33
N GLY A 277 6.45 -23.03 -29.21
CA GLY A 277 5.74 -23.92 -28.29
C GLY A 277 5.48 -23.36 -26.89
N ALA A 278 6.06 -22.21 -26.54
CA ALA A 278 5.70 -21.50 -25.31
C ALA A 278 4.33 -20.80 -25.44
N GLN A 279 3.58 -20.77 -24.35
CA GLN A 279 2.32 -20.04 -24.20
C GLN A 279 2.48 -18.81 -23.29
N CYS A 280 3.56 -18.78 -22.51
CA CYS A 280 3.84 -17.75 -21.54
C CYS A 280 5.33 -17.69 -21.23
N SER A 281 5.77 -16.54 -20.72
CA SER A 281 7.08 -16.33 -20.10
C SER A 281 7.12 -16.93 -18.70
N SER A 282 8.29 -17.44 -18.28
CA SER A 282 8.48 -18.08 -16.96
C SER A 282 8.23 -17.12 -15.78
N ASP A 283 8.33 -15.81 -16.00
CA ASP A 283 8.15 -14.80 -14.96
C ASP A 283 6.67 -14.61 -14.56
N GLY A 284 5.73 -15.12 -15.38
CA GLY A 284 4.31 -15.12 -15.04
C GLY A 284 4.00 -16.11 -13.92
N ILE A 285 3.42 -15.66 -12.81
CA ILE A 285 3.04 -16.54 -11.68
C ILE A 285 2.04 -17.64 -12.06
N CYS A 286 1.25 -17.42 -13.11
CA CYS A 286 0.36 -18.40 -13.71
C CYS A 286 0.97 -19.14 -14.91
N CYS A 287 2.30 -19.11 -15.06
CA CYS A 287 3.06 -19.92 -15.99
C CYS A 287 3.78 -21.07 -15.26
N ASP A 288 3.85 -22.23 -15.90
CA ASP A 288 4.63 -23.38 -15.46
C ASP A 288 5.25 -24.04 -16.68
N ASN A 289 6.59 -24.10 -16.74
CA ASN A 289 7.32 -24.70 -17.88
C ASN A 289 6.85 -24.18 -19.25
N CYS A 290 6.78 -22.86 -19.40
CA CYS A 290 6.28 -22.18 -20.61
C CYS A 290 4.82 -22.49 -20.99
N LYS A 291 4.02 -23.07 -20.09
CA LYS A 291 2.59 -23.38 -20.28
C LYS A 291 1.74 -22.67 -19.24
N LEU A 292 0.54 -22.26 -19.65
CA LEU A 292 -0.40 -21.64 -18.72
C LEU A 292 -0.86 -22.67 -17.69
N ARG A 293 -0.83 -22.28 -16.41
CA ARG A 293 -1.44 -23.06 -15.33
C ARG A 293 -2.94 -23.16 -15.58
N THR A 294 -3.53 -24.31 -15.28
CA THR A 294 -4.99 -24.49 -15.39
C THR A 294 -5.72 -23.53 -14.46
N GLY A 295 -6.96 -23.18 -14.85
CA GLY A 295 -7.85 -22.40 -13.99
C GLY A 295 -7.95 -23.00 -12.59
N GLY A 296 -7.95 -22.16 -11.55
CA GLY A 296 -8.10 -22.61 -10.16
C GLY A 296 -6.81 -22.84 -9.39
N TRP A 297 -5.65 -22.59 -10.00
CA TRP A 297 -4.39 -22.54 -9.27
C TRP A 297 -4.27 -21.24 -8.47
N MET A 298 -4.16 -21.30 -7.14
CA MET A 298 -4.01 -20.10 -6.31
C MET A 298 -2.68 -19.41 -6.62
N CYS A 299 -2.75 -18.21 -7.19
CA CYS A 299 -1.59 -17.41 -7.57
C CYS A 299 -1.29 -16.30 -6.57
N ARG A 300 -2.27 -15.88 -5.76
CA ARG A 300 -2.06 -14.96 -4.64
C ARG A 300 -2.82 -15.44 -3.42
N GLN A 301 -2.10 -15.47 -2.29
CA GLN A 301 -2.69 -15.77 -1.00
C GLN A 301 -3.27 -14.48 -0.37
N PRO A 302 -4.35 -14.59 0.41
CA PRO A 302 -4.92 -13.46 1.10
C PRO A 302 -3.97 -12.95 2.19
N LEU A 303 -3.78 -11.63 2.25
CA LEU A 303 -3.06 -10.91 3.28
C LEU A 303 -4.01 -10.53 4.42
N GLY A 304 -4.24 -11.48 5.32
CA GLY A 304 -5.14 -11.30 6.46
C GLY A 304 -6.60 -11.58 6.13
N GLU A 305 -7.49 -11.33 7.09
CA GLU A 305 -8.92 -11.73 6.99
C GLU A 305 -9.76 -10.83 6.08
N CYS A 306 -9.30 -9.61 5.79
CA CYS A 306 -10.01 -8.66 4.94
C CYS A 306 -9.65 -8.80 3.45
N ASP A 307 -8.78 -9.73 3.10
CA ASP A 307 -8.28 -9.95 1.75
C ASP A 307 -8.80 -11.26 1.17
N LEU A 308 -8.99 -11.33 -0.15
CA LEU A 308 -9.50 -12.52 -0.83
C LEU A 308 -8.37 -13.21 -1.62
N PRO A 309 -8.46 -14.53 -1.84
CA PRO A 309 -7.50 -15.24 -2.69
C PRO A 309 -7.76 -15.02 -4.19
N GLU A 310 -6.71 -14.99 -5.00
CA GLU A 310 -6.80 -15.01 -6.46
C GLU A 310 -6.23 -16.30 -7.03
N HIS A 311 -6.89 -16.73 -8.10
CA HIS A 311 -6.59 -17.97 -8.79
C HIS A 311 -6.35 -17.68 -10.27
N CYS A 312 -5.37 -18.38 -10.85
CA CYS A 312 -5.13 -18.37 -12.27
C CYS A 312 -6.44 -18.68 -13.02
N THR A 313 -6.68 -17.94 -14.09
CA THR A 313 -7.89 -18.14 -14.92
C THR A 313 -7.72 -19.29 -15.91
N GLY A 314 -6.48 -19.68 -16.20
CA GLY A 314 -6.14 -20.60 -17.30
C GLY A 314 -6.02 -19.92 -18.66
N ALA A 315 -6.32 -18.64 -18.76
CA ALA A 315 -6.29 -17.86 -20.00
C ALA A 315 -5.17 -16.81 -20.03
N SER A 316 -4.51 -16.55 -18.90
CA SER A 316 -3.49 -15.52 -18.74
C SER A 316 -2.31 -16.05 -17.92
N PRO A 317 -1.06 -15.64 -18.24
CA PRO A 317 0.11 -15.95 -17.42
C PRO A 317 0.20 -15.11 -16.15
N TYR A 318 -0.64 -14.09 -16.01
CA TYR A 318 -0.70 -13.21 -14.86
C TYR A 318 -1.83 -13.63 -13.91
N CYS A 319 -1.60 -13.41 -12.62
CA CYS A 319 -2.67 -13.51 -11.62
C CYS A 319 -3.70 -12.40 -11.86
N PRO A 320 -5.00 -12.65 -11.64
CA PRO A 320 -6.00 -11.59 -11.66
C PRO A 320 -5.66 -10.44 -10.70
N PRO A 321 -6.20 -9.23 -10.93
CA PRO A 321 -6.03 -8.11 -10.02
C PRO A 321 -6.47 -8.46 -8.59
N ASN A 322 -5.74 -7.94 -7.60
CA ASN A 322 -6.08 -8.11 -6.19
C ASN A 322 -7.49 -7.54 -5.91
N VAL A 323 -8.37 -8.39 -5.40
CA VAL A 323 -9.63 -8.00 -4.80
C VAL A 323 -9.65 -8.41 -3.33
N PHE A 324 -10.37 -7.64 -2.54
CA PHE A 324 -10.46 -7.81 -1.09
C PHE A 324 -11.91 -7.66 -0.65
N LEU A 325 -12.22 -7.95 0.61
CA LEU A 325 -13.57 -7.79 1.14
C LEU A 325 -14.05 -6.35 1.01
N GLN A 326 -15.32 -6.16 0.69
CA GLN A 326 -15.92 -4.84 0.60
C GLN A 326 -15.71 -4.06 1.91
N ASN A 327 -15.46 -2.75 1.80
CA ASN A 327 -15.33 -1.88 2.97
C ASN A 327 -16.57 -2.03 3.87
N GLY A 328 -16.37 -2.09 5.18
CA GLY A 328 -17.44 -2.26 6.15
C GLY A 328 -17.73 -3.73 6.54
N GLU A 329 -17.13 -4.71 5.86
CA GLU A 329 -17.21 -6.11 6.30
C GLU A 329 -16.60 -6.27 7.71
N PRO A 330 -17.26 -6.98 8.65
CA PRO A 330 -16.73 -7.16 10.00
C PRO A 330 -15.43 -7.98 10.02
N CYS A 331 -14.49 -7.57 10.87
CA CYS A 331 -13.21 -8.25 11.08
C CYS A 331 -12.79 -8.22 12.56
N GLU A 332 -11.74 -8.93 12.95
CA GLU A 332 -11.35 -9.17 14.35
C GLU A 332 -12.55 -9.63 15.20
N GLU A 333 -13.24 -10.69 14.76
CA GLU A 333 -14.46 -11.23 15.40
C GLU A 333 -15.60 -10.19 15.56
N GLY A 334 -15.66 -9.22 14.64
CA GLY A 334 -16.65 -8.14 14.64
C GLY A 334 -16.30 -6.96 15.56
N SER A 335 -15.07 -6.93 16.08
CA SER A 335 -14.58 -5.80 16.88
C SER A 335 -14.01 -4.66 16.03
N SER A 336 -13.78 -4.88 14.74
CA SER A 336 -13.44 -3.84 13.76
C SER A 336 -14.07 -4.11 12.38
N TYR A 337 -13.75 -3.28 11.39
CA TYR A 337 -14.28 -3.41 10.02
C TYR A 337 -13.17 -3.29 8.97
N CYS A 338 -13.29 -4.08 7.92
CA CYS A 338 -12.41 -4.05 6.76
C CYS A 338 -12.50 -2.70 6.06
N TYR A 339 -11.35 -2.16 5.71
CA TYR A 339 -11.26 -0.98 4.85
C TYR A 339 -10.04 -1.08 3.94
N SER A 340 -10.26 -1.02 2.63
CA SER A 340 -9.22 -1.18 1.60
C SER A 340 -8.40 -2.47 1.78
N GLY A 341 -9.05 -3.56 2.18
CA GLY A 341 -8.43 -4.87 2.37
C GLY A 341 -7.66 -5.05 3.67
N VAL A 342 -7.70 -4.07 4.59
CA VAL A 342 -7.01 -4.13 5.88
C VAL A 342 -8.02 -4.10 7.02
N CYS A 343 -7.82 -4.96 8.02
CA CYS A 343 -8.50 -4.86 9.32
C CYS A 343 -7.67 -3.99 10.27
N ALA A 344 -7.99 -2.71 10.37
CA ALA A 344 -7.29 -1.80 11.27
C ALA A 344 -7.95 -1.77 12.66
N SER A 345 -7.15 -1.74 13.72
CA SER A 345 -7.62 -1.53 15.09
C SER A 345 -6.74 -0.52 15.80
N PHE A 346 -7.23 0.03 16.91
CA PHE A 346 -6.42 0.97 17.71
C PHE A 346 -5.13 0.32 18.21
N ASN A 347 -5.19 -0.95 18.60
CA ASN A 347 -4.05 -1.67 19.14
C ASN A 347 -3.00 -1.89 18.07
N THR A 348 -3.40 -2.36 16.88
CA THR A 348 -2.46 -2.60 15.78
C THR A 348 -1.79 -1.30 15.34
N GLN A 349 -2.53 -0.19 15.22
CA GLN A 349 -1.93 1.12 14.95
C GLN A 349 -0.98 1.60 16.07
N CYS A 350 -1.37 1.46 17.33
CA CYS A 350 -0.50 1.82 18.45
C CYS A 350 0.79 1.00 18.47
N GLN A 351 0.75 -0.27 18.06
CA GLN A 351 1.94 -1.13 17.95
C GLN A 351 2.81 -0.80 16.75
N MET A 352 2.22 -0.45 15.61
CA MET A 352 2.95 0.07 14.46
C MET A 352 3.72 1.35 14.80
N LEU A 353 3.09 2.21 15.58
CA LEU A 353 3.62 3.52 15.93
C LEU A 353 4.66 3.46 17.05
N TRP A 354 4.37 2.76 18.15
CA TRP A 354 5.19 2.76 19.37
C TRP A 354 5.94 1.44 19.62
N GLY A 355 5.77 0.46 18.74
CA GLY A 355 6.35 -0.86 18.88
C GLY A 355 5.54 -1.82 19.75
N PRO A 356 6.05 -3.04 19.96
CA PRO A 356 5.38 -4.09 20.72
C PRO A 356 4.99 -3.62 22.14
N ASN A 357 3.92 -4.19 22.70
CA ASN A 357 3.34 -3.84 24.00
C ASN A 357 2.69 -2.45 24.11
N SER A 358 2.48 -1.78 22.98
CA SER A 358 1.62 -0.60 22.91
C SER A 358 0.16 -1.01 22.72
N THR A 359 -0.77 -0.26 23.32
CA THR A 359 -2.23 -0.49 23.22
C THR A 359 -3.00 0.82 23.09
N ARG A 360 -4.28 0.72 22.71
CA ARG A 360 -5.25 1.82 22.78
C ARG A 360 -5.22 2.45 24.18
N ALA A 361 -5.19 3.78 24.24
CA ALA A 361 -5.35 4.50 25.51
C ALA A 361 -6.82 4.49 25.99
N PRO A 362 -7.09 4.75 27.28
CA PRO A 362 -8.45 4.83 27.80
C PRO A 362 -9.27 5.93 27.10
N SER A 363 -10.60 5.74 27.05
CA SER A 363 -11.52 6.65 26.35
C SER A 363 -11.42 8.12 26.80
N VAL A 364 -11.04 8.34 28.06
CA VAL A 364 -10.82 9.69 28.60
C VAL A 364 -9.69 10.42 27.87
N CYS A 365 -8.64 9.73 27.42
CA CYS A 365 -7.55 10.33 26.65
C CYS A 365 -8.04 10.94 25.35
N PHE A 366 -8.81 10.17 24.58
CA PHE A 366 -9.43 10.66 23.33
C PHE A 366 -10.36 11.85 23.61
N SER A 367 -11.22 11.73 24.62
CA SER A 367 -12.20 12.78 24.95
C SER A 367 -11.56 14.08 25.46
N SER A 368 -10.44 13.99 26.19
CA SER A 368 -9.75 15.16 26.76
C SER A 368 -8.78 15.80 25.78
N VAL A 369 -8.13 15.02 24.91
CA VAL A 369 -7.11 15.51 23.98
C VAL A 369 -7.74 15.96 22.67
N ASN A 370 -8.59 15.15 22.04
CA ASN A 370 -9.10 15.45 20.69
C ASN A 370 -10.14 16.58 20.64
N LYS A 371 -10.75 16.93 21.77
CA LYS A 371 -11.63 18.10 21.88
C LYS A 371 -10.89 19.44 21.91
N GLN A 372 -9.58 19.43 22.14
CA GLN A 372 -8.80 20.67 22.26
C GLN A 372 -8.65 21.37 20.91
N GLY A 373 -8.63 20.63 19.80
CA GLY A 373 -8.43 21.22 18.47
C GLY A 373 -7.05 21.84 18.36
N ASN A 374 -6.01 21.06 18.63
CA ASN A 374 -4.61 21.47 18.49
C ASN A 374 -3.78 20.38 17.80
N LYS A 375 -2.50 20.63 17.58
CA LYS A 375 -1.59 19.71 16.86
C LYS A 375 -1.44 18.32 17.46
N TYR A 376 -1.86 18.10 18.70
CA TYR A 376 -1.79 16.80 19.37
C TYR A 376 -3.15 16.10 19.51
N GLY A 377 -4.24 16.83 19.24
CA GLY A 377 -5.60 16.36 19.44
C GLY A 377 -6.61 17.15 18.61
N ASN A 378 -7.06 16.56 17.51
CA ASN A 378 -7.97 17.18 16.56
C ASN A 378 -8.68 16.10 15.70
N CYS A 379 -9.65 16.55 14.89
CA CYS A 379 -10.35 15.77 13.87
C CYS A 379 -10.01 16.31 12.47
N GLY A 380 -8.71 16.51 12.21
CA GLY A 380 -8.19 17.11 10.99
C GLY A 380 -8.00 18.63 11.11
N GLN A 381 -7.64 19.25 9.99
CA GLN A 381 -7.43 20.68 9.85
C GLN A 381 -8.38 21.27 8.80
N MET A 382 -8.67 22.56 8.95
CA MET A 382 -9.30 23.37 7.90
C MET A 382 -8.25 23.80 6.88
N PRO A 383 -8.63 24.22 5.65
CA PRO A 383 -7.69 24.67 4.62
C PRO A 383 -6.78 25.84 5.01
N ASN A 384 -7.04 26.51 6.13
CA ASN A 384 -6.22 27.60 6.68
C ASN A 384 -5.25 27.11 7.78
N GLY A 385 -5.04 25.79 7.91
CA GLY A 385 -4.17 25.16 8.92
C GLY A 385 -4.78 25.07 10.33
N THR A 386 -5.96 25.63 10.56
CA THR A 386 -6.58 25.60 11.90
C THR A 386 -7.06 24.19 12.24
N TYR A 387 -6.61 23.65 13.36
CA TYR A 387 -7.04 22.34 13.85
C TYR A 387 -8.52 22.32 14.23
N ILE A 388 -9.23 21.30 13.77
CA ILE A 388 -10.66 21.12 14.03
C ILE A 388 -10.81 20.37 15.35
N PRO A 389 -11.41 20.96 16.40
CA PRO A 389 -11.72 20.23 17.62
C PRO A 389 -12.79 19.16 17.32
N CYS A 390 -12.57 17.95 17.84
CA CYS A 390 -13.51 16.86 17.62
C CYS A 390 -14.82 17.07 18.40
N PRO A 391 -15.99 16.92 17.75
CA PRO A 391 -17.25 16.72 18.46
C PRO A 391 -17.19 15.48 19.37
N SER A 392 -17.96 15.47 20.46
CA SER A 392 -17.97 14.34 21.43
C SER A 392 -18.20 12.97 20.80
N LYS A 393 -18.98 12.88 19.72
CA LYS A 393 -19.25 11.62 19.01
C LYS A 393 -18.08 11.13 18.14
N ASP A 394 -17.16 12.02 17.77
CA ASP A 394 -16.09 11.76 16.80
C ASP A 394 -14.70 11.69 17.45
N VAL A 395 -14.60 11.88 18.78
CA VAL A 395 -13.32 11.91 19.51
C VAL A 395 -12.47 10.65 19.31
N HIS A 396 -13.08 9.50 18.98
CA HIS A 396 -12.36 8.26 18.70
C HIS A 396 -11.85 8.12 17.25
N CYS A 397 -12.19 9.05 16.36
CA CYS A 397 -11.75 9.06 14.97
C CYS A 397 -10.82 10.24 14.64
N GLY A 398 -10.44 11.04 15.65
CA GLY A 398 -9.41 12.07 15.54
C GLY A 398 -8.00 11.48 15.67
N ARG A 399 -7.13 12.19 16.41
CA ARG A 399 -5.78 11.71 16.72
C ARG A 399 -5.79 10.47 17.62
N LEU A 400 -5.00 9.48 17.23
CA LEU A 400 -4.72 8.25 17.94
C LEU A 400 -4.06 8.54 19.28
N GLN A 401 -4.55 7.89 20.34
CA GLN A 401 -3.99 7.95 21.68
C GLN A 401 -3.61 6.55 22.13
N CYS A 402 -2.35 6.37 22.54
CA CYS A 402 -1.76 5.10 22.91
C CYS A 402 -1.22 5.12 24.35
N GLN A 403 -0.94 3.93 24.87
CA GLN A 403 -0.22 3.71 26.13
C GLN A 403 0.73 2.52 25.96
N GLY A 404 1.82 2.49 26.73
CA GLY A 404 2.85 1.45 26.62
C GLY A 404 3.76 1.63 25.39
N GLY A 405 4.45 0.55 25.01
CA GLY A 405 5.43 0.55 23.93
C GLY A 405 6.78 1.19 24.29
N ASN A 406 7.55 1.52 23.26
CA ASN A 406 8.86 2.17 23.35
C ASN A 406 8.74 3.64 23.76
N ASP A 407 9.84 4.23 24.25
CA ASP A 407 9.88 5.65 24.63
C ASP A 407 9.80 6.61 23.43
N ARG A 408 10.10 6.13 22.22
CA ARG A 408 10.01 6.87 20.97
C ARG A 408 9.26 6.07 19.91
N PRO A 409 8.52 6.74 19.00
CA PRO A 409 7.86 6.04 17.91
C PRO A 409 8.87 5.40 16.97
N LEU A 410 8.45 4.31 16.31
CA LEU A 410 9.25 3.58 15.31
C LEU A 410 9.31 4.32 13.97
N LEU A 411 8.24 5.06 13.66
CA LEU A 411 8.16 5.96 12.52
C LEU A 411 8.71 7.33 12.92
N GLY A 412 9.33 8.05 11.97
CA GLY A 412 9.73 9.45 12.09
C GLY A 412 10.68 9.79 13.28
N THR A 413 11.97 9.94 13.01
CA THR A 413 12.99 10.29 14.04
C THR A 413 12.83 11.68 14.65
N SER A 414 12.06 12.57 14.02
CA SER A 414 11.74 13.95 14.44
C SER A 414 10.33 14.11 15.04
N ALA A 415 9.67 13.01 15.42
CA ALA A 415 8.33 13.07 16.00
C ALA A 415 8.30 13.78 17.36
N GLU A 416 7.44 14.78 17.51
CA GLU A 416 7.12 15.36 18.81
C GLU A 416 6.24 14.40 19.60
N ILE A 417 6.60 14.16 20.85
CA ILE A 417 5.86 13.26 21.74
C ILE A 417 5.14 14.11 22.77
N LEU A 418 3.81 13.99 22.84
CA LEU A 418 3.03 14.58 23.91
C LEU A 418 2.59 13.48 24.87
N THR A 419 2.92 13.67 26.15
CA THR A 419 2.38 12.85 27.24
C THR A 419 1.48 13.70 28.12
N THR A 420 0.18 13.47 28.04
CA THR A 420 -0.83 14.19 28.82
C THR A 420 -1.27 13.35 30.00
N LYS A 421 -1.17 13.88 31.22
CA LYS A 421 -1.74 13.26 32.42
C LYS A 421 -3.17 13.73 32.62
N VAL A 422 -4.13 12.82 32.59
CA VAL A 422 -5.55 13.11 32.76
C VAL A 422 -6.05 12.47 34.04
N LYS A 423 -6.66 13.27 34.93
CA LYS A 423 -7.32 12.77 36.14
C LYS A 423 -8.78 12.48 35.86
N PHE A 424 -9.24 11.27 36.15
CA PHE A 424 -10.64 10.89 36.04
C PHE A 424 -11.01 9.88 37.12
N ASN A 425 -12.10 10.16 37.85
CA ASN A 425 -12.56 9.32 38.97
C ASN A 425 -11.42 8.89 39.92
N TYR A 426 -10.65 9.85 40.41
CA TYR A 426 -9.53 9.64 41.36
C TYR A 426 -8.36 8.78 40.84
N SER A 427 -8.34 8.45 39.54
CA SER A 427 -7.25 7.73 38.89
C SER A 427 -6.52 8.65 37.90
N ASP A 428 -5.19 8.51 37.86
CA ASP A 428 -4.34 9.24 36.93
C ASP A 428 -4.07 8.37 35.69
N PHE A 429 -4.42 8.87 34.51
CA PHE A 429 -4.17 8.23 33.22
C PHE A 429 -3.07 8.96 32.46
N VAL A 430 -2.19 8.19 31.82
CA VAL A 430 -1.11 8.73 30.98
C VAL A 430 -1.51 8.49 29.52
N CYS A 431 -1.80 9.57 28.82
CA CYS A 431 -2.19 9.57 27.41
C CYS A 431 -0.98 9.95 26.57
N ARG A 432 -0.53 9.05 25.69
CA ARG A 432 0.58 9.34 24.78
C ARG A 432 0.05 9.54 23.37
N GLY A 433 0.32 10.72 22.82
CA GLY A 433 0.16 11.05 21.42
C GLY A 433 1.51 11.43 20.83
N THR A 434 1.59 11.42 19.52
CA THR A 434 2.74 11.97 18.81
C THR A 434 2.25 12.83 17.68
N TYR A 435 2.98 13.89 17.39
CA TYR A 435 2.82 14.73 16.23
C TYR A 435 4.07 14.59 15.38
N PHE A 436 3.88 14.26 14.11
CA PHE A 436 4.99 14.28 13.18
C PHE A 436 5.03 15.63 12.49
N HIS A 437 6.20 16.25 12.43
CA HIS A 437 6.43 17.45 11.62
C HIS A 437 6.51 17.07 10.13
N LEU A 438 5.44 16.49 9.59
CA LEU A 438 5.34 16.11 8.20
C LEU A 438 4.76 17.24 7.34
N GLY A 439 4.53 18.42 7.95
CA GLY A 439 3.62 19.43 7.38
C GLY A 439 2.19 19.23 7.89
N ASP A 440 1.35 20.25 7.74
CA ASP A 440 -0.03 20.25 8.27
C ASP A 440 -0.93 19.21 7.60
N ASP A 441 -0.67 18.82 6.37
CA ASP A 441 -1.68 18.08 5.61
C ASP A 441 -1.17 16.68 5.12
N VAL A 442 0.05 16.26 5.48
CA VAL A 442 0.42 14.83 5.41
C VAL A 442 -0.41 14.05 6.44
N SER A 443 -1.01 12.90 6.06
CA SER A 443 -1.66 12.05 7.07
C SER A 443 -0.65 11.63 8.11
N ASP A 444 -0.79 12.28 9.24
CA ASP A 444 -0.14 11.93 10.45
C ASP A 444 -0.48 10.46 10.75
N PRO A 445 0.49 9.53 10.79
CA PRO A 445 0.25 8.13 11.13
C PRO A 445 -0.26 7.98 12.58
N ALA A 446 -0.32 9.07 13.34
CA ALA A 446 -1.05 9.20 14.59
C ALA A 446 -2.51 9.67 14.42
N MET A 447 -3.11 9.63 13.22
CA MET A 447 -4.57 9.69 13.03
C MET A 447 -5.16 8.28 13.05
N VAL A 448 -6.38 8.15 13.54
CA VAL A 448 -7.07 6.84 13.57
C VAL A 448 -7.43 6.42 12.14
N ALA A 449 -6.92 5.27 11.70
CA ALA A 449 -7.18 4.72 10.38
C ALA A 449 -8.67 4.47 10.11
N GLN A 450 -9.05 4.57 8.83
CA GLN A 450 -10.41 4.31 8.37
C GLN A 450 -10.79 2.83 8.57
N GLY A 451 -12.08 2.54 8.80
CA GLY A 451 -12.56 1.19 9.14
C GLY A 451 -12.44 0.83 10.62
N THR A 452 -11.56 1.50 11.39
CA THR A 452 -11.41 1.26 12.83
C THR A 452 -12.74 1.45 13.54
N ALA A 453 -13.19 0.45 14.31
CA ALA A 453 -14.44 0.57 15.06
C ALA A 453 -14.37 1.70 16.11
N CYS A 454 -15.35 2.60 16.07
CA CYS A 454 -15.46 3.73 17.00
C CYS A 454 -16.68 3.63 17.93
N GLY A 455 -17.54 2.63 17.70
CA GLY A 455 -18.71 2.30 18.49
C GLY A 455 -19.42 1.07 17.93
N PHE A 456 -20.47 0.62 18.61
CA PHE A 456 -21.29 -0.50 18.11
C PHE A 456 -21.92 -0.13 16.76
N GLY A 457 -21.71 -0.98 15.73
CA GLY A 457 -22.17 -0.73 14.37
C GLY A 457 -21.54 0.50 13.69
N LYS A 458 -20.40 1.00 14.18
CA LYS A 458 -19.79 2.23 13.67
C LYS A 458 -18.29 2.12 13.44
N ALA A 459 -17.84 2.72 12.34
CA ALA A 459 -16.44 2.79 11.94
C ALA A 459 -15.99 4.23 11.70
N CYS A 460 -14.69 4.47 11.86
CA CYS A 460 -14.08 5.73 11.50
C CYS A 460 -14.03 5.88 9.97
N TRP A 461 -14.58 6.99 9.46
CA TRP A 461 -14.51 7.36 8.05
C TRP A 461 -14.44 8.88 7.93
N ASN A 462 -13.39 9.39 7.26
CA ASN A 462 -13.07 10.82 7.16
C ASN A 462 -13.11 11.53 8.53
N GLN A 463 -12.36 10.99 9.50
CA GLN A 463 -12.22 11.51 10.87
C GLN A 463 -13.54 11.65 11.64
N ARG A 464 -14.60 10.96 11.21
CA ARG A 464 -15.92 10.92 11.86
C ARG A 464 -16.31 9.51 12.21
N CYS A 465 -17.04 9.34 13.30
CA CYS A 465 -17.58 8.06 13.71
C CYS A 465 -18.95 7.84 13.06
N GLN A 466 -18.98 7.04 12.00
CA GLN A 466 -20.15 6.89 11.13
C GLN A 466 -20.69 5.45 11.15
N ASP A 467 -21.94 5.31 10.75
CA ASP A 467 -22.62 4.01 10.68
C ASP A 467 -22.06 3.16 9.53
N VAL A 468 -21.82 1.87 9.78
CA VAL A 468 -21.23 0.98 8.76
C VAL A 468 -22.15 0.69 7.57
N SER A 469 -23.45 0.91 7.71
CA SER A 469 -24.42 0.82 6.60
C SER A 469 -24.08 1.74 5.43
N LEU A 470 -23.34 2.83 5.67
CA LEU A 470 -22.85 3.74 4.62
C LEU A 470 -21.99 3.04 3.57
N PHE A 471 -21.32 1.93 3.92
CA PHE A 471 -20.49 1.20 2.98
C PHE A 471 -21.29 0.24 2.08
N GLY A 472 -22.57 0.01 2.36
CA GLY A 472 -23.48 -0.75 1.50
C GLY A 472 -23.11 -2.23 1.33
N VAL A 473 -22.60 -2.87 2.39
CA VAL A 473 -22.24 -4.30 2.38
C VAL A 473 -23.48 -5.17 2.19
N ASP A 474 -24.53 -4.93 2.98
CA ASP A 474 -25.79 -5.70 2.94
C ASP A 474 -26.45 -5.68 1.55
N ASP A 475 -26.47 -4.51 0.91
CA ASP A 475 -27.01 -4.33 -0.44
C ASP A 475 -26.28 -5.20 -1.47
N CYS A 476 -24.98 -5.36 -1.29
CA CYS A 476 -24.17 -6.20 -2.17
C CYS A 476 -24.36 -7.68 -1.84
N GLN A 477 -24.26 -8.06 -0.57
CA GLN A 477 -24.37 -9.45 -0.11
C GLN A 477 -25.72 -10.08 -0.48
N SER A 478 -26.78 -9.28 -0.51
CA SER A 478 -28.12 -9.71 -0.96
C SER A 478 -28.14 -10.31 -2.38
N LYS A 479 -27.16 -9.95 -3.23
CA LYS A 479 -27.04 -10.43 -4.61
C LYS A 479 -26.28 -11.76 -4.71
N CYS A 480 -25.58 -12.17 -3.65
CA CYS A 480 -24.72 -13.36 -3.63
C CYS A 480 -25.46 -14.62 -3.17
N ASN A 481 -26.79 -14.59 -3.09
CA ASN A 481 -27.67 -15.72 -2.76
C ASN A 481 -27.28 -16.48 -1.47
N GLY A 482 -26.58 -15.83 -0.52
CA GLY A 482 -26.11 -16.47 0.72
C GLY A 482 -24.98 -17.49 0.52
N HIS A 483 -24.31 -17.45 -0.63
CA HIS A 483 -23.28 -18.41 -1.05
C HIS A 483 -21.97 -17.73 -1.46
N GLY A 484 -21.69 -16.58 -0.86
CA GLY A 484 -20.49 -15.80 -1.11
C GLY A 484 -20.50 -14.48 -0.35
N VAL A 485 -19.40 -13.75 -0.52
CA VAL A 485 -19.16 -12.43 0.06
C VAL A 485 -18.97 -11.40 -1.05
N CYS A 486 -19.07 -10.12 -0.72
CA CYS A 486 -18.80 -9.06 -1.70
C CYS A 486 -17.34 -8.62 -1.69
N ASN A 487 -16.77 -8.53 -2.89
CA ASN A 487 -15.42 -8.01 -3.07
C ASN A 487 -15.41 -6.49 -3.26
N SER A 488 -14.22 -5.92 -3.35
CA SER A 488 -13.97 -4.48 -3.52
C SER A 488 -14.53 -3.87 -4.80
N ASN A 489 -14.82 -4.70 -5.82
CA ASN A 489 -15.50 -4.30 -7.06
C ASN A 489 -17.03 -4.41 -6.97
N LYS A 490 -17.58 -4.77 -5.80
CA LYS A 490 -19.02 -5.00 -5.55
C LYS A 490 -19.58 -6.18 -6.35
N ASN A 491 -18.74 -7.15 -6.67
CA ASN A 491 -19.12 -8.44 -7.25
C ASN A 491 -19.04 -9.54 -6.20
N CYS A 492 -19.79 -10.62 -6.39
CA CYS A 492 -19.76 -11.75 -5.48
C CYS A 492 -18.49 -12.60 -5.66
N HIS A 493 -17.83 -12.89 -4.55
CA HIS A 493 -16.82 -13.92 -4.41
C HIS A 493 -17.50 -15.16 -3.81
N CYS A 494 -17.83 -16.12 -4.66
CA CYS A 494 -18.64 -17.27 -4.32
C CYS A 494 -17.85 -18.34 -3.59
N ASP A 495 -18.53 -19.00 -2.65
CA ASP A 495 -18.02 -20.19 -1.98
C ASP A 495 -17.79 -21.32 -2.99
N VAL A 496 -16.84 -22.19 -2.67
CA VAL A 496 -16.59 -23.40 -3.46
C VAL A 496 -17.88 -24.24 -3.52
N GLY A 497 -18.32 -24.53 -4.75
CA GLY A 497 -19.59 -25.19 -5.01
C GLY A 497 -20.61 -24.28 -5.71
N TRP A 498 -20.36 -22.97 -5.75
CA TRP A 498 -21.22 -21.97 -6.39
C TRP A 498 -20.48 -21.21 -7.47
N ALA A 499 -21.19 -20.73 -8.49
CA ALA A 499 -20.63 -20.03 -9.63
C ALA A 499 -20.89 -18.52 -9.55
N PRO A 500 -19.89 -17.67 -9.85
CA PRO A 500 -20.16 -16.26 -10.14
C PRO A 500 -21.07 -16.12 -11.38
N PRO A 501 -21.78 -14.98 -11.56
CA PRO A 501 -21.59 -13.72 -10.84
C PRO A 501 -22.44 -13.54 -9.57
N ASP A 502 -23.47 -14.35 -9.35
CA ASP A 502 -24.46 -14.16 -8.27
C ASP A 502 -24.47 -15.31 -7.24
N CYS A 503 -23.61 -16.31 -7.40
CA CYS A 503 -23.54 -17.50 -6.55
C CYS A 503 -24.86 -18.28 -6.48
N ARG A 504 -25.68 -18.22 -7.54
CA ARG A 504 -26.98 -18.92 -7.60
C ARG A 504 -26.89 -20.34 -8.15
N SER A 505 -25.95 -20.59 -9.05
CA SER A 505 -25.79 -21.89 -9.71
C SER A 505 -24.56 -22.63 -9.20
N THR A 506 -24.52 -23.95 -9.36
CA THR A 506 -23.38 -24.76 -8.92
C THR A 506 -22.14 -24.45 -9.75
N GLY A 507 -20.98 -24.30 -9.10
CA GLY A 507 -19.74 -23.92 -9.76
C GLY A 507 -18.47 -24.18 -8.96
N HIS A 508 -17.37 -23.59 -9.42
CA HIS A 508 -16.03 -23.81 -8.87
C HIS A 508 -15.63 -22.81 -7.77
N GLY A 509 -16.52 -21.91 -7.35
CA GLY A 509 -16.23 -20.79 -6.44
C GLY A 509 -15.44 -19.67 -7.10
N GLY A 510 -15.07 -18.67 -6.30
CA GLY A 510 -14.33 -17.49 -6.74
C GLY A 510 -15.22 -16.37 -7.29
N SER A 511 -14.64 -15.42 -7.99
CA SER A 511 -15.35 -14.26 -8.56
C SER A 511 -15.03 -14.09 -10.04
N VAL A 512 -15.85 -13.31 -10.74
CA VAL A 512 -15.50 -12.74 -12.05
C VAL A 512 -14.17 -11.96 -12.01
N ASP A 513 -13.75 -11.49 -10.83
CA ASP A 513 -12.53 -10.70 -10.64
C ASP A 513 -11.29 -11.51 -10.17
N SER A 514 -11.46 -12.73 -9.64
CA SER A 514 -10.37 -13.48 -8.95
C SER A 514 -10.16 -14.90 -9.48
N GLY A 515 -10.77 -15.23 -10.61
CA GLY A 515 -10.72 -16.58 -11.20
C GLY A 515 -11.53 -17.61 -10.39
N PRO A 516 -11.63 -18.86 -10.88
CA PRO A 516 -12.36 -19.91 -10.19
C PRO A 516 -11.55 -20.40 -8.97
N ALA A 517 -12.20 -20.69 -7.84
CA ALA A 517 -11.49 -21.17 -6.64
C ALA A 517 -11.02 -22.64 -6.72
N ARG A 518 -11.49 -23.40 -7.72
CA ARG A 518 -11.06 -24.76 -8.01
C ARG A 518 -10.90 -25.00 -9.50
N ALA A 519 -10.00 -25.92 -9.82
CA ALA A 519 -9.88 -26.40 -11.19
C ALA A 519 -11.15 -27.15 -11.64
N PRO A 520 -11.51 -27.05 -12.93
CA PRO A 520 -12.53 -27.91 -13.53
C PRO A 520 -12.15 -29.38 -13.32
N ARG A 521 -13.12 -30.22 -12.89
CA ARG A 521 -12.88 -31.67 -12.81
C ARG A 521 -12.64 -32.20 -14.24
N GLY A 522 -11.39 -32.53 -14.55
CA GLY A 522 -11.01 -33.07 -15.87
C GLY A 522 -9.54 -32.89 -16.27
N THR A 523 -8.76 -32.06 -15.57
CA THR A 523 -7.35 -31.78 -15.91
C THR A 523 -6.39 -32.11 -14.79
N SER A 524 -6.44 -33.35 -14.29
CA SER A 524 -5.33 -33.92 -13.53
C SER A 524 -4.59 -34.88 -14.47
N PRO A 525 -3.42 -34.53 -15.02
CA PRO A 525 -2.40 -35.53 -15.21
C PRO A 525 -1.79 -35.80 -13.83
N PHE A 526 -1.66 -37.06 -13.45
CA PHE A 526 -1.03 -37.55 -12.22
C PHE A 526 -1.92 -37.63 -10.96
N LEU A 527 -2.85 -38.57 -11.01
CA LEU A 527 -3.02 -39.54 -9.92
C LEU A 527 -2.22 -40.80 -10.30
N CYS A 528 -1.10 -41.05 -9.63
CA CYS A 528 -0.51 -42.36 -9.34
C CYS A 528 0.37 -42.20 -8.09
#